data_AF-A0A1Z9SIE6-F1
#
_entry.id   AF-A0A1Z9SIE6-F1
#
_cell.length_a   1.000
_cell.length_b   1.000
_cell.length_c   1.000
_cell.angle_alpha   90.00
_cell.angle_beta   90.00
_cell.angle_gamma   90.00
#
_symmetry.space_group_name_H-M   'P 1'
#
loop_
_entity.id
_entity.type
_entity.pdbx_description
1 polymer ?
#
loop_
_entity_poly.entity_id
_entity_poly.type
_entity_poly.pdbx_seq_one_letter_code
_entity_poly.pdbx_strand_id
1 'polypeptide(L)'
;MTQKNRTPIDDASAWTGKELEASDDWIWHLDEHDIAEFDAALASAKRLNRPWQETIAGDFPLPRLADRLKETARRLEHGRGVTLIRGMPIDLYELDDLKRLYLGLGSHMGAAVIQNGGAGLMREVRDSGGPRVESPSKLSWHNDRADVVALLCLRKAAKGGVSRIVSATAIYNALLERRPDLA
;
A
#
# COMPACT_ATOMS: atom_id res chain seq x y z
N MET A 1 -9.13 14.42 -36.73
CA MET A 1 -9.17 14.00 -35.32
C MET A 1 -8.89 15.24 -34.49
N THR A 2 -9.87 15.68 -33.70
CA THR A 2 -9.75 16.90 -32.90
C THR A 2 -8.67 16.69 -31.84
N GLN A 3 -7.56 17.42 -31.93
CA GLN A 3 -6.60 17.49 -30.82
C GLN A 3 -7.38 18.01 -29.61
N LYS A 4 -7.64 17.16 -28.62
CA LYS A 4 -8.05 17.63 -27.30
C LYS A 4 -6.89 18.51 -26.81
N ASN A 5 -7.16 19.75 -26.44
CA ASN A 5 -6.19 20.60 -25.77
C ASN A 5 -5.72 19.87 -24.50
N ARG A 6 -4.52 19.28 -24.56
CA ARG A 6 -3.88 18.63 -23.44
C ARG A 6 -3.22 19.71 -22.60
N THR A 7 -3.57 19.78 -21.33
CA THR A 7 -3.01 20.74 -20.38
C THR A 7 -2.31 19.99 -19.25
N PRO A 8 -1.25 20.56 -18.65
CA PRO A 8 -0.64 19.98 -17.47
C PRO A 8 -1.65 19.76 -16.34
N ILE A 9 -1.44 18.72 -15.54
CA ILE A 9 -2.20 18.43 -14.33
C ILE A 9 -1.41 18.98 -13.14
N ASP A 10 -2.03 19.78 -12.28
CA ASP A 10 -1.39 20.50 -11.18
C ASP A 10 -1.94 20.14 -9.79
N ASP A 11 -2.67 19.04 -9.67
CA ASP A 11 -3.17 18.53 -8.39
C ASP A 11 -2.09 17.79 -7.56
N ALA A 12 -2.49 17.33 -6.37
CA ALA A 12 -1.60 16.67 -5.41
C ALA A 12 -0.93 15.38 -5.93
N SER A 13 -1.46 14.75 -6.98
CA SER A 13 -0.86 13.58 -7.59
C SER A 13 0.36 13.92 -8.45
N ALA A 14 0.53 15.17 -8.87
CA ALA A 14 1.61 15.63 -9.75
C ALA A 14 2.93 15.93 -9.02
N TRP A 15 3.52 14.93 -8.38
CA TRP A 15 4.78 15.06 -7.63
C TRP A 15 5.98 14.37 -8.30
N THR A 16 7.17 14.88 -8.03
CA THR A 16 8.47 14.30 -8.39
C THR A 16 9.11 13.58 -7.20
N GLY A 17 10.07 12.69 -7.46
CA GLY A 17 10.79 11.99 -6.39
C GLY A 17 11.48 12.95 -5.41
N LYS A 18 12.01 14.07 -5.89
CA LYS A 18 12.63 15.10 -5.03
C LYS A 18 11.64 15.75 -4.07
N GLU A 19 10.42 16.04 -4.54
CA GLU A 19 9.37 16.62 -3.70
C GLU A 19 8.86 15.62 -2.66
N LEU A 20 8.76 14.34 -3.04
CA LEU A 20 8.39 13.28 -2.11
C LEU A 20 9.47 13.03 -1.05
N GLU A 21 10.75 13.09 -1.42
CA GLU A 21 11.89 12.96 -0.49
C GLU A 21 12.03 14.16 0.45
N ALA A 22 11.55 15.33 0.06
CA ALA A 22 11.65 16.55 0.87
C ALA A 22 10.58 16.64 1.98
N SER A 23 9.68 15.66 2.10
CA SER A 23 8.60 15.68 3.09
C SER A 23 8.32 14.28 3.66
N ASP A 24 8.00 14.24 4.95
CA ASP A 24 7.54 13.04 5.67
C ASP A 24 6.01 13.02 5.85
N ASP A 25 5.26 13.95 5.24
CA ASP A 25 3.79 14.08 5.38
C ASP A 25 2.99 12.86 4.91
N TRP A 26 3.62 11.99 4.12
CA TRP A 26 3.10 10.74 3.59
C TRP A 26 3.52 9.54 4.45
N ILE A 27 4.27 9.77 5.54
CA ILE A 27 4.73 8.74 6.47
C ILE A 27 3.93 8.83 7.77
N TRP A 28 3.13 7.81 8.05
CA TRP A 28 2.54 7.58 9.36
C TRP A 28 3.51 6.77 10.21
N HIS A 29 4.15 7.43 11.18
CA HIS A 29 4.91 6.78 12.24
C HIS A 29 3.97 6.26 13.33
N LEU A 30 3.98 4.94 13.52
CA LEU A 30 3.25 4.28 14.61
C LEU A 30 3.92 4.61 15.94
N ASP A 31 3.12 5.04 16.91
CA ASP A 31 3.52 5.17 18.30
C ASP A 31 3.05 3.96 19.13
N GLU A 32 3.42 3.93 20.41
CA GLU A 32 3.04 2.86 21.34
C GLU A 32 1.52 2.72 21.52
N HIS A 33 0.75 3.79 21.37
CA HIS A 33 -0.71 3.76 21.48
C HIS A 33 -1.33 3.16 20.21
N ASP A 34 -0.74 3.43 19.03
CA ASP A 34 -1.09 2.77 17.78
C ASP A 34 -0.89 1.26 17.87
N ILE A 35 0.28 0.83 18.38
CA ILE A 35 0.58 -0.59 18.56
C ILE A 35 -0.37 -1.25 19.57
N ALA A 36 -0.62 -0.61 20.72
CA ALA A 36 -1.52 -1.16 21.73
C ALA A 36 -2.95 -1.38 21.20
N GLU A 37 -3.43 -0.47 20.34
CA GLU A 37 -4.75 -0.60 19.71
C GLU A 37 -4.77 -1.73 18.67
N PHE A 38 -3.70 -1.91 17.90
CA PHE A 38 -3.55 -3.06 17.00
C PHE A 38 -3.53 -4.39 17.74
N ASP A 39 -2.85 -4.47 18.88
CA ASP A 39 -2.81 -5.67 19.73
C ASP A 39 -4.20 -6.00 20.28
N ALA A 40 -4.95 -5.00 20.74
CA ALA A 40 -6.31 -5.18 21.25
C ALA A 40 -7.28 -5.63 20.14
N ALA A 41 -7.16 -5.06 18.94
CA ALA A 41 -7.96 -5.44 17.78
C ALA A 41 -7.63 -6.86 17.31
N LEU A 42 -6.33 -7.21 17.24
CA LEU A 42 -5.86 -8.55 16.92
C LEU A 42 -6.38 -9.58 17.92
N ALA A 43 -6.26 -9.31 19.23
CA ALA A 43 -6.79 -10.18 20.26
C ALA A 43 -8.32 -10.38 20.12
N SER A 44 -9.05 -9.35 19.70
CA SER A 44 -10.48 -9.43 19.46
C SER A 44 -10.83 -10.33 18.29
N ALA A 45 -10.15 -10.17 17.16
CA ALA A 45 -10.36 -11.01 16.00
C ALA A 45 -9.96 -12.48 16.26
N LYS A 46 -8.91 -12.73 17.06
CA LYS A 46 -8.48 -14.10 17.44
C LYS A 46 -9.51 -14.84 18.28
N ARG A 47 -10.24 -14.16 19.16
CA ARG A 47 -11.29 -14.79 20.00
C ARG A 47 -12.43 -15.41 19.19
N LEU A 48 -12.60 -15.01 17.93
CA LEU A 48 -13.61 -15.57 17.03
C LEU A 48 -13.24 -16.96 16.49
N ASN A 49 -11.98 -17.38 16.63
CA ASN A 49 -11.48 -18.69 16.17
C ASN A 49 -11.78 -18.97 14.68
N ARG A 50 -11.75 -17.94 13.85
CA ARG A 50 -11.92 -18.03 12.39
C ARG A 50 -10.58 -17.92 11.67
N PRO A 51 -10.44 -18.45 10.44
CA PRO A 51 -9.29 -18.17 9.58
C PRO A 51 -9.04 -16.66 9.41
N TRP A 52 -7.80 -16.24 9.17
CA TRP A 52 -7.48 -14.81 9.03
C TRP A 52 -8.16 -14.20 7.81
N GLN A 53 -8.43 -14.99 6.76
CA GLN A 53 -9.08 -14.58 5.52
C GLN A 53 -10.52 -14.08 5.72
N GLU A 54 -11.15 -14.46 6.83
CA GLU A 54 -12.52 -14.05 7.18
C GLU A 54 -12.56 -12.77 8.03
N THR A 55 -11.41 -12.15 8.29
CA THR A 55 -11.34 -10.93 9.10
C THR A 55 -12.01 -9.77 8.38
N ILE A 56 -13.01 -9.17 9.02
CA ILE A 56 -13.70 -7.96 8.57
C ILE A 56 -13.51 -6.83 9.60
N ALA A 57 -13.83 -5.59 9.20
CA ALA A 57 -13.67 -4.41 10.05
C ALA A 57 -14.42 -4.52 11.39
N GLY A 58 -15.58 -5.17 11.42
CA GLY A 58 -16.36 -5.40 12.64
C GLY A 58 -15.70 -6.34 13.64
N ASP A 59 -14.86 -7.26 13.16
CA ASP A 59 -14.12 -8.22 13.99
C ASP A 59 -12.78 -7.63 14.49
N PHE A 60 -12.36 -6.51 13.90
CA PHE A 60 -11.08 -5.85 14.15
C PHE A 60 -11.30 -4.38 14.57
N PRO A 61 -11.79 -4.14 15.81
CA PRO A 61 -12.21 -2.81 16.25
C PRO A 61 -11.03 -1.87 16.45
N LEU A 62 -11.07 -0.69 15.82
CA LEU A 62 -10.07 0.37 15.92
C LEU A 62 -10.74 1.71 16.29
N PRO A 63 -11.13 1.91 17.56
CA PRO A 63 -11.93 3.07 17.97
C PRO A 63 -11.30 4.43 17.65
N ARG A 64 -9.97 4.53 17.63
CA ARG A 64 -9.24 5.76 17.32
C ARG A 64 -8.61 5.69 15.93
N LEU A 65 -8.11 4.53 15.52
CA LEU A 65 -7.37 4.41 14.25
C LEU A 65 -8.25 4.21 13.01
N ALA A 66 -9.51 3.79 13.15
CA ALA A 66 -10.39 3.62 12.00
C ALA A 66 -10.54 4.90 11.17
N ASP A 67 -10.72 6.06 11.81
CA ASP A 67 -10.88 7.33 11.08
C ASP A 67 -9.58 7.79 10.43
N ARG A 68 -8.43 7.49 11.04
CA ARG A 68 -7.12 7.75 10.43
C ARG A 68 -6.87 6.85 9.22
N LEU A 69 -7.30 5.59 9.27
CA LEU A 69 -7.24 4.67 8.13
C LEU A 69 -8.16 5.11 6.99
N LYS A 70 -9.38 5.56 7.28
CA LYS A 70 -10.29 6.15 6.28
C LYS A 70 -9.70 7.41 5.63
N GLU A 71 -9.11 8.30 6.42
CA GLU A 71 -8.42 9.49 5.89
C GLU A 71 -7.20 9.08 5.05
N THR A 72 -6.48 8.04 5.45
CA THR A 72 -5.38 7.49 4.65
C THR A 72 -5.88 6.96 3.31
N ALA A 73 -6.98 6.22 3.28
CA ALA A 73 -7.62 5.77 2.04
C ALA A 73 -8.05 6.96 1.15
N ARG A 74 -8.65 7.99 1.74
CA ARG A 74 -9.02 9.22 1.03
C ARG A 74 -7.80 9.93 0.42
N ARG A 75 -6.67 9.96 1.12
CA ARG A 75 -5.41 10.56 0.63
C ARG A 75 -4.73 9.73 -0.45
N LEU A 76 -4.90 8.42 -0.43
CA LEU A 76 -4.46 7.57 -1.54
C LEU A 76 -5.27 7.89 -2.81
N GLU A 77 -6.57 8.12 -2.69
CA GLU A 77 -7.42 8.41 -3.87
C GLU A 77 -7.31 9.87 -4.35
N HIS A 78 -7.28 10.83 -3.42
CA HIS A 78 -7.42 12.26 -3.74
C HIS A 78 -6.18 13.11 -3.40
N GLY A 79 -5.11 12.47 -2.96
CA GLY A 79 -3.85 13.12 -2.59
C GLY A 79 -2.71 12.69 -3.48
N ARG A 80 -1.56 12.39 -2.87
CA ARG A 80 -0.35 11.97 -3.59
C ARG A 80 -0.44 10.57 -4.18
N GLY A 81 -1.41 9.74 -3.77
CA GLY A 81 -1.46 8.35 -4.21
C GLY A 81 -0.45 7.42 -3.54
N VAL A 82 0.21 7.87 -2.47
CA VAL A 82 1.17 7.06 -1.71
C VAL A 82 1.12 7.39 -0.22
N THR A 83 1.30 6.36 0.60
CA THR A 83 1.52 6.48 2.05
C THR A 83 2.47 5.39 2.53
N LEU A 84 3.17 5.64 3.64
CA LEU A 84 4.01 4.66 4.34
C LEU A 84 3.61 4.61 5.81
N ILE A 85 3.14 3.46 6.27
CA ILE A 85 2.97 3.19 7.70
C ILE A 85 4.28 2.56 8.22
N ARG A 86 4.94 3.22 9.17
CA ARG A 86 6.28 2.86 9.68
C ARG A 86 6.24 2.61 11.18
N GLY A 87 6.97 1.59 11.64
CA GLY A 87 7.14 1.31 13.07
C GLY A 87 6.43 0.05 13.56
N MET A 88 5.85 -0.76 12.66
CA MET A 88 5.19 -2.01 13.05
C MET A 88 6.23 -3.01 13.61
N PRO A 89 6.07 -3.53 14.83
CA PRO A 89 7.05 -4.42 15.44
C PRO A 89 6.85 -5.86 14.96
N ILE A 90 7.21 -6.12 13.70
CA ILE A 90 6.95 -7.38 12.98
C ILE A 90 7.38 -8.62 13.78
N ASP A 91 8.53 -8.56 14.45
CA ASP A 91 9.12 -9.71 15.16
C ASP A 91 8.34 -10.13 16.41
N LEU A 92 7.31 -9.36 16.83
CA LEU A 92 6.44 -9.69 17.95
C LEU A 92 5.22 -10.54 17.57
N TYR A 93 5.02 -10.79 16.27
CA TYR A 93 3.82 -11.45 15.77
C TYR A 93 4.15 -12.70 14.96
N GLU A 94 3.32 -13.72 15.13
CA GLU A 94 3.31 -14.88 14.25
C GLU A 94 2.79 -14.49 12.86
N LEU A 95 3.12 -15.29 11.84
CA LEU A 95 2.76 -14.98 10.45
C LEU A 95 1.24 -14.82 10.22
N ASP A 96 0.43 -15.68 10.84
CA ASP A 96 -1.03 -15.59 10.72
C ASP A 96 -1.61 -14.38 11.47
N ASP A 97 -0.96 -13.96 12.55
CA ASP A 97 -1.30 -12.73 13.26
C ASP A 97 -0.96 -11.50 12.39
N LEU A 98 0.18 -11.51 11.70
CA LEU A 98 0.56 -10.46 10.72
C LEU A 98 -0.41 -10.40 9.54
N LYS A 99 -0.84 -11.54 9.01
CA LYS A 99 -1.86 -11.61 7.95
C LYS A 99 -3.20 -11.05 8.45
N ARG A 100 -3.58 -11.38 9.70
CA ARG A 100 -4.80 -10.86 10.32
C ARG A 100 -4.74 -9.35 10.57
N LEU A 101 -3.64 -8.86 11.11
CA LEU A 101 -3.35 -7.43 11.28
C LEU A 101 -3.48 -6.72 9.93
N TYR A 102 -2.78 -7.21 8.90
CA TYR A 102 -2.79 -6.61 7.57
C TYR A 102 -4.18 -6.54 6.96
N LEU A 103 -4.95 -7.64 7.02
CA LEU A 103 -6.32 -7.65 6.48
C LEU A 103 -7.26 -6.79 7.32
N GLY A 104 -7.13 -6.83 8.64
CA GLY A 104 -7.90 -6.01 9.58
C GLY A 104 -7.74 -4.53 9.30
N LEU A 105 -6.50 -4.04 9.16
CA LEU A 105 -6.21 -2.65 8.77
C LEU A 105 -6.78 -2.33 7.38
N GLY A 106 -6.54 -3.20 6.39
CA GLY A 106 -7.04 -3.02 5.03
C GLY A 106 -8.57 -2.92 4.97
N SER A 107 -9.29 -3.65 5.83
CA SER A 107 -10.75 -3.66 5.87
C SER A 107 -11.37 -2.33 6.34
N HIS A 108 -10.60 -1.47 7.02
CA HIS A 108 -11.01 -0.09 7.34
C HIS A 108 -10.70 0.91 6.23
N MET A 109 -9.89 0.53 5.25
CA MET A 109 -9.48 1.37 4.11
C MET A 109 -10.27 1.06 2.84
N GLY A 110 -10.77 -0.17 2.68
CA GLY A 110 -11.53 -0.59 1.51
C GLY A 110 -11.85 -2.09 1.51
N ALA A 111 -12.23 -2.60 0.34
CA ALA A 111 -12.52 -4.02 0.15
C ALA A 111 -11.29 -4.76 -0.40
N ALA A 112 -10.87 -5.83 0.27
CA ALA A 112 -9.82 -6.69 -0.24
C ALA A 112 -10.29 -7.45 -1.50
N VAL A 113 -9.47 -7.41 -2.56
CA VAL A 113 -9.75 -8.11 -3.81
C VAL A 113 -8.81 -9.30 -3.98
N ILE A 114 -9.31 -10.37 -4.62
CA ILE A 114 -8.51 -11.56 -4.92
C ILE A 114 -7.45 -11.20 -5.96
N GLN A 115 -6.18 -11.44 -5.64
CA GLN A 115 -5.07 -10.91 -6.43
C GLN A 115 -4.83 -11.66 -7.76
N ASN A 116 -5.25 -12.92 -7.88
CA ASN A 116 -5.35 -13.73 -9.12
C ASN A 116 -5.91 -15.12 -8.77
N GLY A 117 -6.36 -15.89 -9.79
CA GLY A 117 -7.13 -17.15 -9.70
C GLY A 117 -6.52 -18.35 -8.95
N GLY A 118 -5.49 -18.17 -8.13
CA GLY A 118 -4.96 -19.16 -7.20
C GLY A 118 -4.19 -18.60 -5.98
N ALA A 119 -3.98 -17.28 -5.87
CA ALA A 119 -3.15 -16.67 -4.82
C ALA A 119 -3.93 -16.25 -3.57
N GLY A 120 -5.27 -16.27 -3.61
CA GLY A 120 -6.11 -15.79 -2.50
C GLY A 120 -6.00 -14.27 -2.28
N LEU A 121 -6.27 -13.83 -1.06
CA LEU A 121 -6.29 -12.41 -0.67
C LEU A 121 -4.89 -11.78 -0.53
N MET A 122 -3.86 -12.60 -0.28
CA MET A 122 -2.49 -12.12 -0.07
C MET A 122 -1.50 -13.04 -0.75
N ARG A 123 -0.48 -12.44 -1.36
CA ARG A 123 0.66 -13.16 -1.93
C ARG A 123 1.91 -12.88 -1.13
N GLU A 124 2.64 -13.94 -0.77
CA GLU A 124 3.98 -13.80 -0.21
C GLU A 124 4.96 -13.41 -1.32
N VAL A 125 5.62 -12.27 -1.16
CA VAL A 125 6.65 -11.79 -2.09
C VAL A 125 8.01 -12.13 -1.50
N ARG A 126 8.65 -13.16 -2.05
CA ARG A 126 9.98 -13.64 -1.64
C ARG A 126 10.71 -14.23 -2.84
N ASP A 127 12.03 -14.12 -2.84
CA ASP A 127 12.86 -14.82 -3.83
C ASP A 127 12.78 -16.34 -3.59
N SER A 128 12.21 -17.05 -4.55
CA SER A 128 12.14 -18.52 -4.57
C SER A 128 12.64 -19.08 -5.91
N GLY A 129 13.36 -18.27 -6.70
CA GLY A 129 13.79 -18.61 -8.06
C GLY A 129 12.63 -18.72 -9.07
N GLY A 130 11.44 -18.24 -8.72
CA GLY A 130 10.24 -18.26 -9.56
C GLY A 130 10.17 -17.05 -10.51
N PRO A 131 9.11 -16.89 -11.30
CA PRO A 131 8.97 -15.75 -12.21
C PRO A 131 8.59 -14.45 -11.49
N ARG A 132 8.96 -13.31 -12.09
CA ARG A 132 8.57 -11.94 -11.65
C ARG A 132 8.96 -11.65 -10.19
N VAL A 133 7.95 -11.52 -9.31
CA VAL A 133 8.09 -11.13 -7.89
C VAL A 133 8.77 -12.21 -7.05
N GLU A 134 8.90 -13.42 -7.60
CA GLU A 134 9.61 -14.55 -6.99
C GLU A 134 11.07 -14.68 -7.47
N SER A 135 11.54 -13.70 -8.25
CA SER A 135 12.93 -13.61 -8.71
C SER A 135 13.61 -12.35 -8.14
N PRO A 136 14.94 -12.31 -8.08
CA PRO A 136 15.69 -11.10 -7.73
C PRO A 136 15.73 -10.06 -8.87
N SER A 137 15.05 -10.32 -10.00
CA SER A 137 15.10 -9.47 -11.18
C SER A 137 14.34 -8.17 -10.97
N LYS A 138 14.82 -7.08 -11.60
CA LYS A 138 14.12 -5.80 -11.59
C LYS A 138 12.75 -5.94 -12.27
N LEU A 139 11.70 -5.53 -11.56
CA LEU A 139 10.36 -5.41 -12.13
C LEU A 139 10.26 -4.19 -13.05
N SER A 140 9.52 -4.33 -14.16
CA SER A 140 9.13 -3.20 -14.99
C SER A 140 8.16 -2.29 -14.24
N TRP A 141 8.09 -1.01 -14.63
CA TRP A 141 7.04 -0.11 -14.14
C TRP A 141 5.65 -0.65 -14.52
N HIS A 142 4.72 -0.64 -13.58
CA HIS A 142 3.34 -1.10 -13.77
C HIS A 142 2.43 -0.50 -12.71
N ASN A 143 1.13 -0.57 -12.95
CA ASN A 143 0.09 -0.46 -11.93
C ASN A 143 -0.60 -1.83 -11.85
N ASP A 144 -1.12 -2.18 -10.67
CA ASP A 144 -1.90 -3.39 -10.49
C ASP A 144 -3.39 -3.16 -10.80
N ARG A 145 -4.15 -4.25 -10.83
CA ARG A 145 -5.61 -4.24 -11.10
C ARG A 145 -6.42 -4.02 -9.82
N ALA A 146 -6.11 -2.94 -9.10
CA ALA A 146 -6.83 -2.51 -7.91
C ALA A 146 -6.65 -0.99 -7.74
N ASP A 147 -7.54 -0.35 -6.98
CA ASP A 147 -7.43 1.08 -6.67
C ASP A 147 -6.19 1.36 -5.79
N VAL A 148 -5.90 0.44 -4.86
CA VAL A 148 -4.76 0.53 -3.94
C VAL A 148 -4.03 -0.80 -3.85
N VAL A 149 -2.70 -0.74 -3.88
CA VAL A 149 -1.80 -1.85 -3.55
C VAL A 149 -1.10 -1.53 -2.24
N ALA A 150 -1.15 -2.47 -1.30
CA ALA A 150 -0.41 -2.40 -0.07
C ALA A 150 0.66 -3.51 -0.02
N LEU A 151 1.74 -3.25 0.71
CA LEU A 151 2.83 -4.19 0.95
C LEU A 151 3.23 -4.12 2.42
N LEU A 152 3.36 -5.29 3.06
CA LEU A 152 3.92 -5.40 4.40
C LEU A 152 5.30 -6.02 4.33
N CYS A 153 6.32 -5.26 4.73
CA CYS A 153 7.68 -5.77 4.78
C CYS A 153 7.88 -6.62 6.02
N LEU A 154 7.94 -7.94 5.85
CA LEU A 154 8.23 -8.88 6.94
C LEU A 154 9.74 -9.01 7.21
N ARG A 155 10.53 -8.93 6.14
CA ARG A 155 11.99 -9.02 6.20
C ARG A 155 12.59 -8.21 5.06
N LYS A 156 13.56 -7.36 5.37
CA LYS A 156 14.33 -6.63 4.35
C LYS A 156 15.23 -7.59 3.57
N ALA A 157 15.41 -7.33 2.29
CA ALA A 157 16.39 -8.05 1.49
C ALA A 157 17.82 -7.80 2.03
N ALA A 158 18.68 -8.81 1.99
CA ALA A 158 20.08 -8.66 2.37
C ALA A 158 20.84 -7.68 1.45
N LYS A 159 20.45 -7.63 0.18
CA LYS A 159 20.94 -6.69 -0.83
C LYS A 159 19.82 -6.38 -1.83
N GLY A 160 19.71 -5.14 -2.27
CA GLY A 160 18.65 -4.73 -3.20
C GLY A 160 17.28 -4.67 -2.51
N GLY A 161 16.22 -5.17 -3.16
CA GLY A 161 14.86 -5.13 -2.61
C GLY A 161 14.28 -3.72 -2.48
N VAL A 162 14.75 -2.78 -3.30
CA VAL A 162 14.32 -1.38 -3.26
C VAL A 162 13.00 -1.22 -4.00
N SER A 163 11.96 -0.83 -3.28
CA SER A 163 10.71 -0.37 -3.88
C SER A 163 10.90 1.01 -4.51
N ARG A 164 10.40 1.18 -5.73
CA ARG A 164 10.42 2.47 -6.43
C ARG A 164 9.00 2.83 -6.82
N ILE A 165 8.68 4.11 -6.66
CA ILE A 165 7.39 4.69 -6.98
C ILE A 165 7.60 5.93 -7.84
N VAL A 166 6.62 6.22 -8.69
CA VAL A 166 6.62 7.38 -9.55
C VAL A 166 5.18 7.82 -9.76
N SER A 167 4.95 9.13 -9.82
CA SER A 167 3.65 9.67 -10.20
C SER A 167 3.40 9.48 -11.70
N ALA A 168 2.30 8.80 -12.04
CA ALA A 168 1.82 8.73 -13.42
C ALA A 168 1.45 10.12 -13.97
N THR A 169 0.90 11.00 -13.11
CA THR A 169 0.58 12.39 -13.44
C THR A 169 1.82 13.20 -13.79
N ALA A 170 2.91 13.04 -13.02
CA ALA A 170 4.18 13.70 -13.33
C ALA A 170 4.80 13.16 -14.64
N ILE A 171 4.65 11.86 -14.92
CA ILE A 171 5.04 11.28 -16.21
C ILE A 171 4.24 11.91 -17.35
N TYR A 172 2.92 12.03 -17.20
CA TYR A 172 2.05 12.67 -18.20
C TYR A 172 2.49 14.11 -18.48
N ASN A 173 2.72 14.91 -17.44
CA ASN A 173 3.19 16.29 -17.59
C ASN A 173 4.55 16.36 -18.30
N ALA A 174 5.48 15.47 -17.94
CA ALA A 174 6.79 15.40 -18.58
C ALA A 174 6.71 14.97 -20.06
N LEU A 175 5.76 14.09 -20.42
CA LEU A 175 5.50 13.73 -21.81
C LEU A 175 4.91 14.91 -22.58
N LEU A 176 3.94 15.62 -22.00
CA LEU A 176 3.33 16.80 -22.61
C LEU A 176 4.37 17.90 -22.88
N GLU A 177 5.33 18.09 -21.98
CA GLU A 177 6.43 19.05 -22.13
C GLU A 177 7.46 18.60 -23.19
N ARG A 178 7.94 17.34 -23.10
CA ARG A 178 9.14 16.90 -23.84
C ARG A 178 8.84 16.18 -25.14
N ARG A 179 7.69 15.54 -25.24
CA ARG A 179 7.21 14.72 -26.37
C ARG A 179 5.68 14.87 -26.53
N PRO A 180 5.18 16.09 -26.81
CA PRO A 180 3.74 16.33 -26.97
C PRO A 180 3.10 15.50 -28.09
N ASP A 181 3.92 15.03 -29.04
CA ASP A 181 3.54 14.10 -30.10
C ASP A 181 3.15 12.69 -29.59
N LEU A 182 3.63 12.32 -28.40
CA LEU A 182 3.35 11.05 -27.72
C LEU A 182 2.42 11.18 -26.51
N ALA A 183 2.10 12.41 -26.10
CA ALA A 183 1.16 12.68 -25.00
C ALA A 183 -0.28 12.27 -25.37
#